data_AF-A0AAU4AHK8-F1
#
_entry.id   AF-A0AAU4AHK8-F1
#
_cell.length_a   1.000
_cell.length_b   1.000
_cell.length_c   1.000
_cell.angle_alpha   90.00
_cell.angle_beta   90.00
_cell.angle_gamma   90.00
#
_symmetry.space_group_name_H-M   'P 1'
#
loop_
_entity.id
_entity.type
_entity.pdbx_description
1 polymer ?
#
loop_
_entity_poly.entity_id
_entity_poly.type
_entity_poly.pdbx_seq_one_letter_code
_entity_poly.pdbx_strand_id
1 'polypeptide(L)'
;MITSALRRRVVALATVLAAALLPPVSASASVHAAAPANSCPRVQNHLFAAADDSVEIERITPSPSWRINCKQLYRSDGRPPEVVFEEGFLPRDVRNGQYDIESYVLVNQPSPYVSTTYDHDLYKSWKSGWNYYIDAPGGVDVNQTIGDTHKYARQVEVAFPGGIERSFIVAVCRVDTVKKVEIMDECQDNPHYEPWRTNYPG
;
A
#
# COMPACT_ATOMS: atom_id res chain seq x y z
N MET A 1 13.46 65.10 -78.98
CA MET A 1 14.84 64.79 -78.57
C MET A 1 14.97 65.11 -77.08
N ILE A 2 15.44 64.13 -76.29
CA ILE A 2 16.35 64.30 -75.15
C ILE A 2 15.76 64.90 -73.84
N THR A 3 15.73 64.01 -72.83
CA THR A 3 16.08 64.14 -71.38
C THR A 3 15.13 64.75 -70.33
N SER A 4 14.85 63.91 -69.31
CA SER A 4 15.26 63.99 -67.87
C SER A 4 15.21 65.36 -67.17
N ALA A 5 14.77 65.56 -65.91
CA ALA A 5 14.69 64.68 -64.74
C ALA A 5 13.88 65.32 -63.58
N LEU A 6 13.47 64.46 -62.63
CA LEU A 6 13.17 64.68 -61.20
C LEU A 6 12.16 65.76 -60.74
N ARG A 7 11.16 65.30 -59.98
CA ARG A 7 10.69 65.97 -58.74
C ARG A 7 10.23 64.92 -57.73
N ARG A 8 10.93 64.83 -56.59
CA ARG A 8 10.53 64.08 -55.40
C ARG A 8 9.29 64.72 -54.79
N ARG A 9 8.27 63.94 -54.45
CA ARG A 9 7.18 64.34 -53.56
C ARG A 9 7.07 63.34 -52.43
N VAL A 10 7.11 63.87 -51.21
CA VAL A 10 6.88 63.20 -49.93
C VAL A 10 5.39 62.85 -49.84
N VAL A 11 5.06 61.63 -49.42
CA VAL A 11 3.70 61.28 -48.97
C VAL A 11 3.83 60.53 -47.65
N ALA A 12 3.05 61.02 -46.68
CA ALA A 12 3.07 60.66 -45.27
C ALA A 12 2.57 59.23 -45.01
N LEU A 13 3.19 58.58 -44.01
CA LEU A 13 2.70 57.36 -43.39
C LEU A 13 1.41 57.65 -42.61
N ALA A 14 0.36 56.88 -42.88
CA ALA A 14 -0.77 56.69 -41.98
C ALA A 14 -0.81 55.21 -41.57
N THR A 15 -0.45 54.94 -40.31
CA THR A 15 -0.55 53.63 -39.68
C THR A 15 -1.99 53.36 -39.25
N VAL A 16 -2.60 52.32 -39.80
CA VAL A 16 -3.89 51.78 -39.32
C VAL A 16 -3.61 50.64 -38.35
N LEU A 17 -4.06 50.81 -37.11
CA LEU A 17 -4.00 49.81 -36.04
C LEU A 17 -5.23 48.88 -36.20
N ALA A 18 -5.02 47.61 -36.53
CA ALA A 18 -6.06 46.58 -36.51
C ALA A 18 -5.87 45.70 -35.26
N ALA A 19 -6.79 45.81 -34.31
CA ALA A 19 -6.82 44.97 -33.11
C ALA A 19 -7.48 43.62 -33.45
N ALA A 20 -6.71 42.54 -33.42
CA ALA A 20 -7.22 41.19 -33.49
C ALA A 20 -7.60 40.71 -32.07
N LEU A 21 -8.89 40.51 -31.82
CA LEU A 21 -9.42 39.87 -30.61
C LEU A 21 -9.21 38.35 -30.72
N LEU A 22 -8.31 37.80 -29.89
CA LEU A 22 -8.24 36.36 -29.64
C LEU A 22 -9.12 36.02 -28.43
N PRO A 23 -9.92 34.93 -28.48
CA PRO A 23 -10.64 34.44 -27.32
C PRO A 23 -9.66 33.88 -26.28
N PRO A 24 -9.94 34.01 -24.97
CA PRO A 24 -9.10 33.43 -23.94
C PRO A 24 -9.25 31.91 -23.96
N VAL A 25 -8.13 31.21 -24.13
CA VAL A 25 -8.04 29.76 -23.89
C VAL A 25 -8.09 29.56 -22.38
N SER A 26 -9.24 29.11 -21.87
CA SER A 26 -9.35 28.64 -20.49
C SER A 26 -8.59 27.33 -20.36
N ALA A 27 -7.36 27.39 -19.85
CA ALA A 27 -6.65 26.22 -19.36
C ALA A 27 -7.35 25.76 -18.07
N SER A 28 -8.23 24.76 -18.18
CA SER A 28 -8.69 24.01 -17.02
C SER A 28 -7.52 23.16 -16.50
N ALA A 29 -6.70 23.75 -15.64
CA ALA A 29 -5.84 22.96 -14.78
C ALA A 29 -6.75 22.14 -13.87
N SER A 30 -6.85 20.84 -14.14
CA SER A 30 -7.42 19.88 -13.22
C SER A 30 -6.53 19.81 -11.99
N VAL A 31 -6.77 20.70 -11.04
CA VAL A 31 -6.31 20.54 -9.66
C VAL A 31 -7.01 19.28 -9.13
N HIS A 32 -6.33 18.14 -9.23
CA HIS A 32 -6.66 17.00 -8.39
C HIS A 32 -6.54 17.50 -6.96
N ALA A 33 -7.67 17.62 -6.27
CA ALA A 33 -7.70 17.98 -4.87
C ALA A 33 -6.79 16.99 -4.12
N ALA A 34 -5.80 17.52 -3.41
CA ALA A 34 -4.97 16.70 -2.53
C ALA A 34 -5.88 15.95 -1.55
N ALA A 35 -5.73 14.63 -1.49
CA ALA A 35 -6.44 13.80 -0.53
C ALA A 35 -6.18 14.33 0.90
N PRO A 36 -7.17 14.34 1.80
CA PRO A 36 -6.97 14.86 3.16
C PRO A 36 -5.82 14.09 3.83
N ALA A 37 -5.03 14.78 4.67
CA ALA A 37 -3.81 14.25 5.31
C ALA A 37 -4.01 12.96 6.13
N ASN A 38 -5.27 12.55 6.36
CA ASN A 38 -5.67 11.38 7.13
C ASN A 38 -6.36 10.29 6.29
N SER A 39 -6.49 10.46 4.96
CA SER A 39 -7.02 9.41 4.09
C SER A 39 -5.90 8.51 3.60
N CYS A 40 -6.03 7.22 3.88
CA CYS A 40 -5.15 6.20 3.33
C CYS A 40 -5.25 6.20 1.80
N PRO A 41 -4.12 6.26 1.07
CA PRO A 41 -4.14 6.13 -0.39
C PRO A 41 -4.83 4.83 -0.81
N ARG A 42 -5.68 4.91 -1.84
CA ARG A 42 -6.39 3.76 -2.38
C ARG A 42 -5.49 3.02 -3.35
N VAL A 43 -4.79 2.01 -2.85
CA VAL A 43 -3.92 1.17 -3.66
C VAL A 43 -4.76 0.20 -4.49
N GLN A 44 -4.74 0.36 -5.81
CA GLN A 44 -5.55 -0.46 -6.74
C GLN A 44 -4.98 -1.87 -6.93
N ASN A 45 -3.66 -2.00 -6.94
CA ASN A 45 -3.01 -3.31 -7.03
C ASN A 45 -3.12 -4.04 -5.68
N HIS A 46 -3.96 -5.07 -5.59
CA HIS A 46 -4.13 -5.87 -4.38
C HIS A 46 -2.87 -6.64 -3.95
N LEU A 47 -1.90 -6.81 -4.86
CA LEU A 47 -0.61 -7.45 -4.61
C LEU A 47 0.53 -6.45 -4.42
N PHE A 48 0.24 -5.15 -4.25
CA PHE A 48 1.29 -4.14 -4.08
C PHE A 48 2.23 -4.42 -2.89
N ALA A 49 1.73 -5.07 -1.85
CA ALA A 49 2.51 -5.46 -0.67
C ALA A 49 3.14 -6.86 -0.77
N ALA A 50 2.87 -7.63 -1.82
CA ALA A 50 3.25 -9.05 -1.88
C ALA A 50 4.76 -9.24 -1.96
N ALA A 51 5.29 -10.18 -1.18
CA ALA A 51 6.66 -10.67 -1.31
C ALA A 51 6.79 -11.69 -2.46
N ASP A 52 5.71 -12.40 -2.76
CA ASP A 52 5.56 -13.31 -3.90
C ASP A 52 4.33 -12.88 -4.71
N ASP A 53 4.57 -12.19 -5.82
CA ASP A 53 3.54 -11.66 -6.71
C ASP A 53 2.99 -12.70 -7.71
N SER A 54 3.47 -13.95 -7.65
CA SER A 54 2.95 -15.05 -8.48
C SER A 54 1.64 -15.66 -7.97
N VAL A 55 1.13 -15.16 -6.84
CA VAL A 55 -0.17 -15.54 -6.27
C VAL A 55 -1.33 -15.15 -7.21
N GLU A 56 -2.29 -16.05 -7.36
CA GLU A 56 -3.44 -15.87 -8.26
C GLU A 56 -4.66 -15.41 -7.45
N ILE A 57 -4.88 -14.09 -7.36
CA ILE A 57 -5.93 -13.51 -6.50
C ILE A 57 -7.35 -13.94 -6.87
N GLU A 58 -7.58 -14.37 -8.11
CA GLU A 58 -8.86 -14.84 -8.60
C GLU A 58 -9.26 -16.20 -8.00
N ARG A 59 -8.30 -16.94 -7.42
CA ARG A 59 -8.55 -18.22 -6.74
C ARG A 59 -9.04 -18.05 -5.30
N ILE A 60 -8.94 -16.84 -4.74
CA ILE A 60 -9.33 -16.55 -3.35
C ILE A 60 -10.83 -16.76 -3.18
N THR A 61 -11.21 -17.58 -2.19
CA THR A 61 -12.62 -17.80 -1.82
C THR A 61 -12.85 -17.54 -0.32
N PRO A 62 -14.06 -17.08 0.08
CA PRO A 62 -15.08 -16.46 -0.78
C PRO A 62 -14.59 -15.14 -1.36
N SER A 63 -15.45 -14.39 -2.05
CA SER A 63 -15.09 -13.08 -2.61
C SER A 63 -14.48 -12.17 -1.53
N PRO A 64 -13.21 -11.76 -1.67
CA PRO A 64 -12.48 -11.09 -0.60
C PRO A 64 -12.99 -9.66 -0.38
N SER A 65 -13.15 -9.27 0.89
CA SER A 65 -13.27 -7.87 1.28
C SER A 65 -11.86 -7.31 1.53
N TRP A 66 -11.36 -6.51 0.59
CA TRP A 66 -10.05 -5.90 0.70
C TRP A 66 -10.04 -4.80 1.76
N ARG A 67 -9.03 -4.81 2.64
CA ARG A 67 -8.79 -3.75 3.61
C ARG A 67 -8.42 -2.45 2.88
N ILE A 68 -9.09 -1.37 3.28
CA ILE A 68 -8.98 -0.05 2.64
C ILE A 68 -8.33 1.02 3.53
N ASN A 69 -8.17 0.71 4.81
CA ASN A 69 -7.45 1.55 5.74
C ASN A 69 -5.95 1.23 5.68
N CYS A 70 -5.17 2.04 6.38
CA CYS A 70 -3.73 1.97 6.48
C CYS A 70 -3.32 1.97 7.95
N LYS A 71 -4.14 1.38 8.84
CA LYS A 71 -3.78 1.21 10.24
C LYS A 71 -2.57 0.28 10.34
N GLN A 72 -1.68 0.53 11.29
CA GLN A 72 -0.61 -0.41 11.63
C GLN A 72 -1.22 -1.79 11.90
N LEU A 73 -0.57 -2.83 11.39
CA LEU A 73 -0.90 -4.22 11.64
C LEU A 73 0.23 -4.88 12.41
N TYR A 74 -0.07 -6.04 12.97
CA TYR A 74 0.86 -6.77 13.82
C TYR A 74 0.93 -8.23 13.41
N ARG A 75 2.09 -8.85 13.61
CA ARG A 75 2.28 -10.28 13.37
C ARG A 75 3.18 -10.89 14.43
N SER A 76 2.66 -11.92 15.08
CA SER A 76 3.46 -12.77 15.96
C SER A 76 4.16 -13.85 15.12
N ASP A 77 5.50 -13.91 15.14
CA ASP A 77 6.28 -14.88 14.37
C ASP A 77 7.45 -15.44 15.19
N GLY A 78 7.82 -16.69 14.94
CA GLY A 78 8.95 -17.34 15.60
C GLY A 78 10.29 -17.04 14.95
N ARG A 79 10.28 -16.61 13.69
CA ARG A 79 11.49 -16.23 12.95
C ARG A 79 12.07 -14.92 13.50
N PRO A 80 13.40 -14.80 13.60
CA PRO A 80 14.05 -13.62 14.14
C PRO A 80 14.22 -12.52 13.06
N PRO A 81 14.46 -11.27 13.47
CA PRO A 81 14.50 -10.13 12.54
C PRO A 81 15.56 -10.26 11.45
N GLU A 82 16.69 -10.93 11.69
CA GLU A 82 17.75 -11.07 10.68
C GLU A 82 17.29 -11.88 9.48
N VAL A 83 16.23 -12.69 9.63
CA VAL A 83 15.58 -13.42 8.53
C VAL A 83 14.46 -12.57 7.94
N VAL A 84 13.56 -12.07 8.80
CA VAL A 84 12.33 -11.40 8.35
C VAL A 84 12.61 -10.05 7.69
N PHE A 85 13.59 -9.29 8.18
CA PHE A 85 13.98 -8.01 7.57
C PHE A 85 14.68 -8.20 6.22
N GLU A 86 15.33 -9.34 5.99
CA GLU A 86 15.96 -9.62 4.69
C GLU A 86 15.00 -10.20 3.66
N GLU A 87 14.13 -11.13 4.08
CA GLU A 87 13.25 -11.89 3.17
C GLU A 87 11.83 -11.32 3.05
N GLY A 88 11.40 -10.54 4.05
CA GLY A 88 9.99 -10.24 4.27
C GLY A 88 9.24 -11.44 4.85
N PHE A 89 7.91 -11.37 4.77
CA PHE A 89 7.05 -12.49 5.10
C PHE A 89 6.59 -13.21 3.84
N LEU A 90 7.32 -14.25 3.45
CA LEU A 90 6.89 -15.16 2.38
C LEU A 90 5.73 -16.06 2.84
N PRO A 91 4.72 -16.30 1.98
CA PRO A 91 3.68 -17.29 2.23
C PRO A 91 4.25 -18.71 2.12
N ARG A 92 3.51 -19.71 2.61
CA ARG A 92 4.00 -21.10 2.61
C ARG A 92 3.87 -21.78 1.25
N ASP A 93 2.78 -21.51 0.52
CA ASP A 93 2.54 -22.12 -0.78
C ASP A 93 1.54 -21.30 -1.61
N VAL A 94 2.05 -20.52 -2.57
CA VAL A 94 1.21 -19.76 -3.51
C VAL A 94 0.63 -20.62 -4.64
N ARG A 95 1.21 -21.79 -4.92
CA ARG A 95 0.80 -22.61 -6.07
C ARG A 95 -0.31 -23.58 -5.70
N ASN A 96 -0.08 -24.38 -4.66
CA ASN A 96 -0.96 -25.49 -4.27
C ASN A 96 -1.56 -25.30 -2.87
N GLY A 97 -1.32 -24.15 -2.22
CA GLY A 97 -1.85 -23.84 -0.90
C GLY A 97 -3.37 -23.67 -0.87
N GLN A 98 -3.90 -23.53 0.35
CA GLN A 98 -5.31 -23.27 0.61
C GLN A 98 -5.71 -21.83 0.31
N TYR A 99 -6.44 -21.62 -0.78
CA TYR A 99 -6.96 -20.31 -1.16
C TYR A 99 -8.30 -19.96 -0.50
N ASP A 100 -9.00 -20.91 0.10
CA ASP A 100 -10.21 -20.62 0.86
C ASP A 100 -9.86 -20.00 2.23
N ILE A 101 -10.27 -18.75 2.44
CA ILE A 101 -9.98 -17.95 3.64
C ILE A 101 -10.57 -18.62 4.88
N GLU A 102 -11.82 -19.10 4.83
CA GLU A 102 -12.45 -19.75 5.97
C GLU A 102 -11.70 -21.03 6.37
N SER A 103 -11.39 -21.88 5.40
CA SER A 103 -10.63 -23.10 5.62
C SER A 103 -9.23 -22.82 6.16
N TYR A 104 -8.55 -21.80 5.63
CA TYR A 104 -7.25 -21.36 6.11
C TYR A 104 -7.29 -20.93 7.58
N VAL A 105 -8.23 -20.04 7.93
CA VAL A 105 -8.40 -19.49 9.29
C VAL A 105 -8.74 -20.58 10.29
N LEU A 106 -9.54 -21.58 9.91
CA LEU A 106 -9.98 -22.64 10.81
C LEU A 106 -8.90 -23.69 11.10
N VAL A 107 -8.07 -24.03 10.11
CA VAL A 107 -7.18 -25.21 10.14
C VAL A 107 -5.69 -24.85 10.16
N ASN A 108 -5.31 -23.65 9.72
CA ASN A 108 -3.91 -23.19 9.65
C ASN A 108 -3.00 -24.15 8.83
N GLN A 109 -3.42 -24.45 7.60
CA GLN A 109 -2.67 -25.26 6.63
C GLN A 109 -1.81 -24.39 5.69
N PRO A 110 -0.82 -24.94 4.97
CA PRO A 110 -0.06 -24.20 3.97
C PRO A 110 -1.00 -23.46 2.99
N SER A 111 -0.72 -22.17 2.76
CA SER A 111 -1.60 -21.25 2.05
C SER A 111 -0.79 -20.16 1.34
N PRO A 112 -1.40 -19.41 0.41
CA PRO A 112 -0.81 -18.23 -0.20
C PRO A 112 -0.80 -17.02 0.76
N TYR A 113 -1.27 -17.17 1.99
CA TYR A 113 -1.53 -16.07 2.91
C TYR A 113 -0.46 -15.95 4.00
N VAL A 114 -0.17 -14.71 4.37
CA VAL A 114 0.46 -14.36 5.64
C VAL A 114 -0.57 -13.63 6.51
N SER A 115 -0.94 -14.24 7.63
CA SER A 115 -1.81 -13.61 8.62
C SER A 115 -1.11 -12.46 9.34
N THR A 116 -1.88 -11.39 9.55
CA THR A 116 -1.58 -10.27 10.44
C THR A 116 -2.85 -9.93 11.21
N THR A 117 -2.77 -9.01 12.16
CA THR A 117 -3.92 -8.58 12.97
C THR A 117 -3.95 -7.07 13.15
N TYR A 118 -5.15 -6.52 13.33
CA TYR A 118 -5.32 -5.15 13.84
C TYR A 118 -5.01 -5.03 15.34
N ASP A 119 -5.03 -6.13 16.09
CA ASP A 119 -4.83 -6.11 17.54
C ASP A 119 -3.34 -6.20 17.89
N HIS A 120 -2.78 -5.07 18.34
CA HIS A 120 -1.43 -4.98 18.86
C HIS A 120 -1.12 -6.09 19.87
N ASP A 121 -2.07 -6.41 20.75
CA ASP A 121 -1.86 -7.27 21.91
C ASP A 121 -2.07 -8.76 21.60
N LEU A 122 -2.38 -9.13 20.35
CA LEU A 122 -2.65 -10.52 20.00
C LEU A 122 -1.43 -11.43 20.25
N TYR A 123 -0.21 -10.89 20.21
CA TYR A 123 1.02 -11.63 20.56
C TYR A 123 0.94 -12.30 21.94
N LYS A 124 0.17 -11.76 22.89
CA LYS A 124 -0.05 -12.31 24.24
C LYS A 124 -0.78 -13.67 24.23
N SER A 125 -1.42 -14.01 23.12
CA SER A 125 -2.12 -15.29 22.91
C SER A 125 -1.21 -16.39 22.34
N TRP A 126 0.00 -16.03 21.91
CA TRP A 126 0.93 -16.93 21.21
C TRP A 126 2.21 -17.15 22.02
N LYS A 127 2.99 -18.16 21.61
CA LYS A 127 4.31 -18.46 22.18
C LYS A 127 5.45 -18.06 21.24
N SER A 128 5.18 -17.17 20.30
CA SER A 128 6.20 -16.68 19.37
C SER A 128 7.12 -15.68 20.06
N GLY A 129 8.39 -15.67 19.67
CA GLY A 129 9.42 -14.83 20.30
C GLY A 129 9.37 -13.36 19.92
N TRP A 130 8.57 -13.00 18.92
CA TRP A 130 8.60 -11.67 18.29
C TRP A 130 7.20 -11.17 17.96
N ASN A 131 7.01 -9.86 18.08
CA ASN A 131 5.85 -9.13 17.58
C ASN A 131 6.33 -8.10 16.54
N TYR A 132 5.95 -8.32 15.29
CA TYR A 132 6.33 -7.46 14.17
C TYR A 132 5.29 -6.39 13.91
N TYR A 133 5.78 -5.21 13.57
CA TYR A 133 5.01 -4.02 13.24
C TYR A 133 4.98 -3.88 11.72
N ILE A 134 3.79 -3.89 11.13
CA ILE A 134 3.59 -3.88 9.68
C ILE A 134 2.82 -2.64 9.24
N ASP A 135 3.38 -1.92 8.26
CA ASP A 135 2.75 -0.80 7.58
C ASP A 135 2.61 -1.13 6.09
N ALA A 136 1.56 -1.90 5.76
CA ALA A 136 1.29 -2.34 4.40
C ALA A 136 -0.10 -1.86 3.93
N PRO A 137 -0.27 -1.52 2.64
CA PRO A 137 -1.59 -1.34 2.03
C PRO A 137 -2.29 -2.68 1.78
N GLY A 138 -3.63 -2.66 1.69
CA GLY A 138 -4.40 -3.83 1.28
C GLY A 138 -4.43 -4.95 2.32
N GLY A 139 -4.41 -6.18 1.82
CA GLY A 139 -4.75 -7.41 2.56
C GLY A 139 -6.25 -7.69 2.57
N VAL A 140 -6.63 -8.95 2.75
CA VAL A 140 -8.03 -9.40 2.88
C VAL A 140 -8.44 -9.26 4.34
N ASP A 141 -9.46 -8.44 4.62
CA ASP A 141 -10.04 -8.35 5.96
C ASP A 141 -10.90 -9.59 6.22
N VAL A 142 -10.43 -10.47 7.11
CA VAL A 142 -11.03 -11.80 7.31
C VAL A 142 -12.45 -11.68 7.81
N ASN A 143 -12.68 -10.90 8.87
CA ASN A 143 -14.02 -10.79 9.46
C ASN A 143 -15.02 -10.14 8.49
N GLN A 144 -14.58 -9.18 7.66
CA GLN A 144 -15.45 -8.63 6.62
C GLN A 144 -15.72 -9.61 5.46
N THR A 145 -14.84 -10.59 5.25
CA THR A 145 -14.94 -11.58 4.17
C THR A 145 -15.78 -12.79 4.55
N ILE A 146 -15.58 -13.35 5.76
CA ILE A 146 -16.24 -14.59 6.21
C ILE A 146 -17.19 -14.38 7.40
N GLY A 147 -17.42 -13.12 7.81
CA GLY A 147 -18.22 -12.76 8.98
C GLY A 147 -17.40 -12.78 10.28
N ASP A 148 -18.01 -12.37 11.39
CA ASP A 148 -17.36 -12.20 12.70
C ASP A 148 -17.86 -13.20 13.76
N THR A 149 -18.55 -14.26 13.34
CA THR A 149 -19.13 -15.29 14.22
C THR A 149 -18.25 -16.54 14.35
N HIS A 150 -17.23 -16.69 13.52
CA HIS A 150 -16.32 -17.84 13.55
C HIS A 150 -15.42 -17.83 14.81
N LYS A 151 -14.87 -19.02 15.14
CA LYS A 151 -14.07 -19.26 16.35
C LYS A 151 -12.93 -18.26 16.59
N TYR A 152 -12.37 -17.71 15.51
CA TYR A 152 -11.18 -16.85 15.55
C TYR A 152 -11.46 -15.38 15.23
N ALA A 153 -12.72 -14.95 15.16
CA ALA A 153 -13.07 -13.58 14.80
C ALA A 153 -12.44 -12.50 15.72
N ARG A 154 -12.17 -12.84 16.99
CA ARG A 154 -11.47 -11.95 17.92
C ARG A 154 -10.01 -11.67 17.56
N GLN A 155 -9.41 -12.46 16.65
CA GLN A 155 -8.08 -12.20 16.14
C GLN A 155 -8.04 -11.02 15.18
N VAL A 156 -9.20 -10.54 14.70
CA VAL A 156 -9.32 -9.37 13.81
C VAL A 156 -8.27 -9.39 12.69
N GLU A 157 -8.25 -10.51 11.98
CA GLU A 157 -7.18 -10.88 11.06
C GLU A 157 -7.27 -10.12 9.73
N VAL A 158 -6.09 -9.78 9.20
CA VAL A 158 -5.89 -9.38 7.81
C VAL A 158 -4.93 -10.36 7.16
N ALA A 159 -5.39 -11.07 6.13
CA ALA A 159 -4.63 -12.07 5.40
C ALA A 159 -4.00 -11.45 4.14
N PHE A 160 -2.68 -11.51 3.99
CA PHE A 160 -1.97 -10.98 2.84
C PHE A 160 -1.67 -12.08 1.81
N PRO A 161 -2.38 -12.13 0.66
CA PRO A 161 -2.03 -13.03 -0.43
C PRO A 161 -0.67 -12.63 -1.02
N GLY A 162 0.21 -13.61 -1.23
CA GLY A 162 1.58 -13.36 -1.67
C GLY A 162 2.50 -12.86 -0.56
N GLY A 163 2.00 -12.79 0.68
CA GLY A 163 2.79 -12.36 1.82
C GLY A 163 3.04 -10.86 1.86
N ILE A 164 4.14 -10.46 2.52
CA ILE A 164 4.46 -9.05 2.81
C ILE A 164 5.92 -8.81 2.51
N GLU A 165 6.21 -7.96 1.54
CA GLU A 165 7.57 -7.57 1.18
C GLU A 165 8.22 -6.76 2.31
N ARG A 166 9.54 -6.88 2.45
CA ARG A 166 10.28 -6.38 3.62
C ARG A 166 10.16 -4.86 3.82
N SER A 167 10.01 -4.06 2.77
CA SER A 167 9.89 -2.61 2.88
C SER A 167 8.60 -2.16 3.57
N PHE A 168 7.61 -3.04 3.73
CA PHE A 168 6.38 -2.78 4.50
C PHE A 168 6.45 -3.22 5.96
N ILE A 169 7.57 -3.82 6.40
CA ILE A 169 7.79 -4.21 7.79
C ILE A 169 8.52 -3.06 8.48
N VAL A 170 7.91 -2.47 9.50
CA VAL A 170 8.43 -1.26 10.18
C VAL A 170 9.53 -1.62 11.17
N ALA A 171 9.22 -2.57 12.06
CA ALA A 171 10.05 -2.88 13.21
C ALA A 171 9.62 -4.22 13.80
N VAL A 172 10.35 -4.67 14.82
CA VAL A 172 10.00 -5.81 15.65
C VAL A 172 10.31 -5.52 17.10
N CYS A 173 9.53 -6.08 18.03
CA CYS A 173 9.89 -6.17 19.44
C CYS A 173 9.98 -7.63 19.87
N ARG A 174 11.00 -7.96 20.66
CA ARG A 174 11.08 -9.28 21.28
C ARG A 174 10.02 -9.43 22.36
N VAL A 175 9.49 -10.63 22.54
CA VAL A 175 8.43 -10.93 23.50
C VAL A 175 8.96 -11.81 24.64
N ASP A 176 8.75 -11.38 25.88
CA ASP A 176 8.81 -12.26 27.05
C ASP A 176 7.53 -13.10 27.06
N THR A 177 7.62 -14.35 26.61
CA THR A 177 6.46 -15.25 26.45
C THR A 177 5.88 -15.73 27.77
N VAL A 178 6.61 -15.58 28.89
CA VAL A 178 6.10 -15.92 30.23
C VAL A 178 5.29 -14.75 30.78
N LYS A 179 5.83 -13.55 30.72
CA LYS A 179 5.17 -12.33 31.21
C LYS A 179 4.14 -11.76 30.22
N LYS A 180 4.20 -12.20 28.96
CA LYS A 180 3.36 -11.72 27.84
C LYS A 180 3.50 -10.21 27.62
N VAL A 181 4.74 -9.74 27.64
CA VAL A 181 5.08 -8.33 27.38
C VAL A 181 6.14 -8.26 26.29
N GLU A 182 6.10 -7.20 25.49
CA GLU A 182 7.23 -6.83 24.67
C GLU A 182 8.38 -6.33 25.56
N ILE A 183 9.60 -6.70 25.19
CA ILE A 183 10.82 -6.20 25.80
C ILE A 183 11.20 -4.95 25.00
N MET A 184 10.68 -3.80 25.41
CA MET A 184 10.74 -2.56 24.62
C MET A 184 12.18 -2.12 24.29
N ASP A 185 13.12 -2.36 25.21
CA ASP A 185 14.54 -2.04 25.00
C ASP A 185 15.23 -2.94 23.96
N GLU A 186 14.58 -4.03 23.55
CA GLU A 186 15.04 -4.96 22.51
C GLU A 186 14.25 -4.81 21.19
N CYS A 187 13.48 -3.73 21.03
CA CYS A 187 12.85 -3.42 19.76
C CYS A 187 13.89 -2.96 18.73
N GLN A 188 13.68 -3.34 17.47
CA GLN A 188 14.59 -3.07 16.36
C GLN A 188 13.79 -2.53 15.17
N ASP A 189 14.24 -1.39 14.64
CA ASP A 189 13.72 -0.86 13.39
C ASP A 189 14.25 -1.68 12.21
N ASN A 190 13.40 -1.91 11.21
CA ASN A 190 13.82 -2.55 9.98
C ASN A 190 14.60 -1.54 9.12
N PRO A 191 15.88 -1.77 8.79
CA PRO A 191 16.65 -0.85 7.95
C PRO A 191 16.13 -0.76 6.50
N HIS A 192 15.29 -1.70 6.07
CA HIS A 192 14.69 -1.73 4.74
C HIS A 192 13.29 -1.11 4.68
N TYR A 193 12.72 -0.64 5.80
CA TYR A 193 11.38 -0.04 5.82
C TYR A 193 11.30 1.21 4.93
N GLU A 194 10.31 1.25 4.04
CA GLU A 194 10.02 2.40 3.19
C GLU A 194 8.56 2.86 3.39
N PRO A 195 8.33 4.09 3.89
CA PRO A 195 6.99 4.64 4.00
C PRO A 195 6.28 4.70 2.65
N TRP A 196 5.26 3.87 2.45
CA TRP A 196 4.59 3.71 1.16
C TRP A 196 3.60 4.84 0.82
N ARG A 197 3.04 5.52 1.83
CA ARG A 197 2.00 6.55 1.64
C ARG A 197 2.53 7.80 0.93
N THR A 198 3.79 8.17 1.17
CA THR A 198 4.43 9.36 0.58
C THR A 198 4.87 9.15 -0.85
N ASN A 199 5.07 7.90 -1.26
CA ASN A 199 5.62 7.53 -2.56
C ASN A 199 4.57 6.93 -3.51
N TYR A 200 3.29 6.84 -3.11
CA TYR A 200 2.24 6.28 -3.94
C TYR A 200 1.73 7.33 -4.95
N PRO A 201 2.00 7.20 -6.27
CA PRO A 201 1.33 8.00 -7.27
C PRO A 201 -0.14 7.56 -7.30
N GLY A 202 -1.03 8.42 -6.83
CA GLY A 202 -2.48 8.19 -6.87
C GLY A 202 -3.02 8.02 -8.28
#